data_AF-A3JJY1-F1
#
_entry.id   AF-A3JJY1-F1
#
_cell.length_a   1.000
_cell.length_b   1.000
_cell.length_c   1.000
_cell.angle_alpha   90.00
_cell.angle_beta   90.00
_cell.angle_gamma   90.00
#
_symmetry.space_group_name_H-M   'P 1'
#
loop_
_entity.id
_entity.type
_entity.pdbx_description
1 polymer ?
#
loop_
_entity_poly.entity_id
_entity_poly.type
_entity_poly.pdbx_seq_one_letter_code
_entity_poly.pdbx_strand_id
1 'polypeptide(L)'
;MRTGIPWRYLPEHFGKWNSIYKAFNHWSKKGLWKKLFNVLKTDSDLEWVFIEGRSVKAHQHSAGAAGGYDENIGKSRAGNTSKVHLAVNAYGLPEVFTMTGGHINDCTGAPTLIEKIDAAQVLIADKGYDSQI
;
A
#
# COMPACT_ATOMS: atom_id res chain seq x y z
N MET A 1 8.87 13.70 11.86
CA MET A 1 7.50 14.12 11.48
C MET A 1 6.65 12.87 11.27
N ARG A 2 5.58 12.63 12.04
CA ARG A 2 4.63 11.50 11.78
C ARG A 2 3.69 11.95 10.66
N THR A 3 3.99 11.54 9.43
CA THR A 3 3.50 12.12 8.17
C THR A 3 2.06 11.71 7.83
N GLY A 4 1.09 12.33 8.48
CA GLY A 4 -0.31 12.32 8.06
C GLY A 4 -0.97 13.61 8.53
N ILE A 5 -0.87 14.67 7.73
CA ILE A 5 -1.57 15.93 8.01
C ILE A 5 -3.06 15.69 7.71
N PRO A 6 -3.99 15.84 8.67
CA PRO A 6 -5.43 15.84 8.40
C PRO A 6 -5.76 16.75 7.23
N TRP A 7 -6.70 16.36 6.36
CA TRP A 7 -7.10 17.18 5.20
C TRP A 7 -7.40 18.64 5.58
N ARG A 8 -7.98 18.88 6.77
CA ARG A 8 -8.29 20.22 7.31
C ARG A 8 -7.07 21.13 7.49
N TYR A 9 -5.87 20.57 7.56
CA TYR A 9 -4.61 21.29 7.71
C TYR A 9 -3.81 21.37 6.40
N LEU A 10 -4.43 21.06 5.26
CA LEU A 10 -3.81 21.26 3.96
C LEU A 10 -3.45 22.75 3.80
N PRO A 11 -2.19 23.08 3.42
CA PRO A 11 -1.78 24.46 3.20
C PRO A 11 -2.66 25.20 2.20
N GLU A 12 -2.96 26.46 2.49
CA GLU A 12 -3.92 27.26 1.71
C GLU A 12 -3.54 27.41 0.23
N HIS A 13 -2.25 27.40 -0.09
CA HIS A 13 -1.75 27.48 -1.48
C HIS A 13 -2.14 26.27 -2.35
N PHE A 14 -2.52 25.14 -1.75
CA PHE A 14 -3.10 24.01 -2.50
C PHE A 14 -4.59 24.19 -2.79
N GLY A 15 -5.26 25.14 -2.14
CA GLY A 15 -6.68 25.44 -2.30
C GLY A 15 -7.55 24.91 -1.16
N LYS A 16 -8.87 24.97 -1.37
CA LYS A 16 -9.87 24.60 -0.35
C LYS A 16 -9.82 23.10 -0.07
N TRP A 17 -9.41 22.73 1.14
CA TRP A 17 -9.26 21.33 1.57
C TRP A 17 -10.48 20.45 1.27
N ASN A 18 -11.70 20.97 1.46
CA ASN A 18 -12.93 20.20 1.29
C ASN A 18 -13.17 19.85 -0.20
N SER A 19 -12.86 20.78 -1.11
CA SER A 19 -12.95 20.54 -2.55
C SER A 19 -11.96 19.47 -2.99
N ILE A 20 -10.73 19.54 -2.48
CA ILE A 20 -9.65 18.58 -2.80
C ILE A 20 -9.98 17.20 -2.24
N TYR A 21 -10.43 17.11 -0.99
CA TYR A 21 -10.90 15.85 -0.41
C TYR A 21 -12.06 15.24 -1.21
N LYS A 22 -13.04 16.04 -1.64
CA LYS A 22 -14.15 15.56 -2.47
C LYS A 22 -13.66 15.03 -3.83
N ALA A 23 -12.74 15.72 -4.48
CA ALA A 23 -12.13 15.26 -5.73
C ALA A 23 -11.36 13.95 -5.53
N PHE A 24 -10.51 13.88 -4.50
CA PHE A 24 -9.78 12.67 -4.13
C PHE A 24 -10.73 11.48 -3.89
N ASN A 25 -11.78 11.68 -3.08
CA ASN A 25 -12.74 10.63 -2.77
C ASN A 25 -13.53 10.19 -4.02
N HIS A 26 -13.89 11.13 -4.89
CA HIS A 26 -14.54 10.83 -6.17
C HIS A 26 -13.65 10.01 -7.09
N TRP A 27 -12.38 10.37 -7.23
CA TRP A 27 -11.39 9.60 -8.00
C TRP A 27 -11.14 8.21 -7.42
N SER A 28 -11.08 8.11 -6.09
CA SER A 28 -10.96 6.83 -5.39
C SER A 28 -12.14 5.92 -5.71
N LYS A 29 -13.38 6.43 -5.57
CA LYS A 29 -14.62 5.70 -5.92
C LYS A 29 -14.70 5.31 -7.40
N LYS A 30 -14.13 6.12 -8.30
CA LYS A 30 -14.02 5.82 -9.73
C LYS A 30 -12.90 4.83 -10.09
N GLY A 31 -12.12 4.36 -9.10
CA GLY A 31 -11.00 3.46 -9.30
C GLY A 31 -9.82 4.09 -10.04
N LEU A 32 -9.68 5.42 -10.03
CA LEU A 32 -8.64 6.12 -10.78
C LEU A 32 -7.23 5.68 -10.35
N TRP A 33 -7.02 5.46 -9.05
CA TRP A 33 -5.72 5.01 -8.54
C TRP A 33 -5.32 3.66 -9.12
N LYS A 34 -6.25 2.72 -9.25
CA LYS A 34 -6.00 1.42 -9.88
C LYS A 34 -5.70 1.57 -11.37
N LYS A 35 -6.36 2.50 -12.06
CA LYS A 35 -6.07 2.80 -13.47
C LYS A 35 -4.67 3.39 -13.64
N LEU A 36 -4.30 4.36 -12.81
CA LEU A 36 -2.97 4.96 -12.81
C LEU A 36 -1.89 3.90 -12.55
N PHE A 37 -2.12 3.04 -11.54
CA PHE A 37 -1.25 1.91 -11.25
C PHE A 37 -1.03 1.02 -12.47
N ASN A 38 -2.12 0.62 -13.15
CA ASN A 38 -2.03 -0.23 -14.33
C ASN A 38 -1.31 0.44 -15.50
N VAL A 39 -1.43 1.77 -15.66
CA VAL A 39 -0.69 2.52 -16.69
C VAL A 39 0.80 2.54 -16.39
N LEU A 40 1.18 2.76 -15.13
CA LEU A 40 2.61 2.73 -14.75
C LEU A 40 3.23 1.35 -14.94
N LYS A 41 2.42 0.29 -14.86
CA LYS A 41 2.86 -1.10 -15.06
C LYS A 41 3.18 -1.46 -16.52
N THR A 42 2.73 -0.69 -17.52
CA THR A 42 2.80 -1.16 -18.93
C THR A 42 4.21 -1.27 -19.50
N ASP A 43 5.18 -0.54 -18.95
CA ASP A 43 6.59 -0.57 -19.37
C ASP A 43 7.42 -1.28 -18.30
N SER A 44 7.12 -2.57 -18.13
CA SER A 44 7.65 -3.38 -17.04
C SER A 44 9.01 -3.97 -17.39
N ASP A 45 10.02 -3.68 -16.56
CA ASP A 45 11.32 -4.35 -16.59
C ASP A 45 11.51 -5.23 -15.36
N LEU A 46 11.25 -6.53 -15.54
CA LEU A 46 11.28 -7.54 -14.48
C LEU A 46 12.63 -8.24 -14.32
N GLU A 47 13.71 -7.68 -14.87
CA GLU A 47 15.07 -8.19 -14.59
C GLU A 47 15.36 -8.13 -13.08
N TRP A 48 15.02 -7.00 -12.45
CA TRP A 48 15.17 -6.76 -11.02
C TRP A 48 13.84 -6.31 -10.42
N VAL A 49 13.34 -7.05 -9.42
CA VAL A 49 12.15 -6.66 -8.66
C VAL A 49 12.52 -6.48 -7.19
N PHE A 50 12.14 -5.33 -6.63
CA PHE A 50 12.33 -5.01 -5.23
C PHE A 50 10.99 -5.09 -4.49
N ILE A 51 10.98 -5.78 -3.35
CA ILE A 51 9.82 -5.80 -2.45
C ILE A 51 10.14 -5.03 -1.18
N GLU A 52 9.20 -4.17 -0.77
CA GLU A 52 9.21 -3.53 0.54
C GLU A 52 7.80 -3.47 1.15
N GLY A 53 7.74 -3.53 2.48
CA GLY A 53 6.51 -3.41 3.26
C GLY A 53 6.46 -2.11 4.05
N ARG A 54 5.31 -1.42 4.06
CA ARG A 54 5.12 -0.21 4.87
C ARG A 54 3.83 -0.25 5.66
N SER A 55 3.94 0.01 6.96
CA SER A 55 2.79 0.14 7.86
C SER A 55 2.21 1.56 7.84
N VAL A 56 0.90 1.65 7.64
CA VAL A 56 0.11 2.89 7.70
C VAL A 56 -0.85 2.81 8.87
N LYS A 57 -0.91 3.86 9.68
CA LYS A 57 -1.83 3.94 10.82
C LYS A 57 -3.25 4.21 10.33
N ALA A 58 -4.17 3.35 10.73
CA ALA A 58 -5.59 3.55 10.49
C ALA A 58 -6.15 4.60 11.50
N HIS A 59 -7.21 5.30 11.11
CA HIS A 59 -7.91 6.17 12.05
C HIS A 59 -8.54 5.31 13.15
N GLN A 60 -8.68 5.86 14.36
CA GLN A 60 -9.19 5.10 15.51
C GLN A 60 -10.59 4.51 15.29
N HIS A 61 -11.38 5.12 14.41
CA HIS A 61 -12.72 4.66 14.02
C HIS A 61 -12.76 4.05 12.60
N SER A 62 -11.61 3.61 12.06
CA SER A 62 -11.54 2.99 10.74
C SER A 62 -11.96 1.53 10.71
N ALA A 63 -12.06 0.89 11.88
CA ALA A 63 -12.38 -0.53 11.99
C ALA A 63 -13.88 -0.74 12.20
N GLY A 64 -14.43 -1.78 11.55
CA GLY A 64 -15.80 -2.25 11.80
C GLY A 64 -16.86 -1.60 10.91
N ALA A 65 -16.53 -1.29 9.66
CA ALA A 65 -17.53 -0.86 8.69
C ALA A 65 -18.66 -1.88 8.54
N ALA A 66 -19.86 -1.37 8.30
CA ALA A 66 -21.03 -2.18 8.00
C ALA A 66 -20.76 -3.01 6.74
N GLY A 67 -20.67 -4.33 6.87
CA GLY A 67 -20.39 -5.24 5.76
C GLY A 67 -19.59 -6.49 6.12
N GLY A 68 -18.84 -6.48 7.23
CA GLY A 68 -18.12 -7.66 7.72
C GLY A 68 -16.94 -8.11 6.84
N TYR A 69 -16.55 -7.30 5.86
CA TYR A 69 -15.40 -7.56 5.01
C TYR A 69 -14.09 -7.25 5.75
N ASP A 70 -13.01 -7.94 5.39
CA ASP A 70 -11.68 -7.62 5.91
C ASP A 70 -11.19 -6.28 5.33
N GLU A 71 -11.01 -5.29 6.20
CA GLU A 71 -10.50 -3.96 5.86
C GLU A 71 -8.97 -3.92 5.79
N ASN A 72 -8.30 -5.06 6.00
CA ASN A 72 -6.86 -5.19 6.16
C ASN A 72 -6.32 -4.31 7.29
N ILE A 73 -7.08 -4.17 8.38
CA ILE A 73 -6.71 -3.41 9.57
C ILE A 73 -6.46 -4.39 10.71
N GLY A 74 -5.28 -4.29 11.34
CA GLY A 74 -4.91 -5.12 12.48
C GLY A 74 -4.27 -4.33 13.61
N LYS A 75 -4.35 -4.87 14.83
CA LYS A 75 -3.77 -4.27 16.04
C LYS A 75 -2.27 -4.55 16.12
N SER A 76 -1.45 -3.54 15.90
CA SER A 76 0.01 -3.59 16.11
C SER A 76 0.42 -2.77 17.34
N ARG A 77 1.73 -2.71 17.64
CA ARG A 77 2.28 -1.84 18.70
C ARG A 77 1.94 -0.35 18.50
N ALA A 78 1.66 0.08 17.28
CA ALA A 78 1.31 1.47 16.95
C ALA A 78 -0.21 1.76 17.01
N GLY A 79 -1.02 0.77 17.39
CA GLY A 79 -2.48 0.78 17.35
C GLY A 79 -3.03 0.07 16.10
N ASN A 80 -4.20 0.50 15.63
CA ASN A 80 -4.79 -0.03 14.40
C ASN A 80 -3.96 0.41 13.19
N THR A 81 -3.48 -0.55 12.41
CA THR A 81 -2.59 -0.34 11.28
C THR A 81 -2.91 -1.31 10.15
N SER A 82 -2.68 -0.87 8.91
CA SER A 82 -2.60 -1.72 7.73
C SER A 82 -1.15 -1.76 7.27
N LYS A 83 -0.76 -2.83 6.59
CA LYS A 83 0.53 -2.91 5.92
C LYS A 83 0.33 -3.05 4.43
N VAL A 84 1.08 -2.27 3.66
CA VAL A 84 1.13 -2.34 2.19
C VAL A 84 2.46 -2.99 1.82
N HIS A 85 2.41 -4.14 1.16
CA HIS A 85 3.57 -4.77 0.55
C HIS A 85 3.56 -4.42 -0.93
N LEU A 86 4.63 -3.82 -1.43
CA LEU A 86 4.72 -3.34 -2.80
C LEU A 86 5.94 -3.97 -3.48
N ALA A 87 5.73 -4.51 -4.67
CA ALA A 87 6.80 -4.88 -5.60
C ALA A 87 6.98 -3.75 -6.63
N VAL A 88 8.22 -3.36 -6.86
CA VAL A 88 8.61 -2.38 -7.89
C VAL A 88 9.65 -3.00 -8.83
N ASN A 89 9.59 -2.64 -10.10
CA ASN A 89 10.48 -3.15 -11.14
C ASN A 89 11.81 -2.38 -11.22
N ALA A 90 12.68 -2.70 -12.18
CA ALA A 90 14.00 -2.11 -12.31
C ALA A 90 13.98 -0.59 -12.58
N TYR A 91 12.89 -0.06 -13.14
CA TYR A 91 12.65 1.38 -13.33
C TYR A 91 12.05 2.07 -12.09
N GLY A 92 11.80 1.33 -11.01
CA GLY A 92 11.13 1.83 -9.82
C GLY A 92 9.61 2.03 -10.01
N LEU A 93 9.02 1.46 -11.07
CA LEU A 93 7.59 1.51 -11.31
C LEU A 93 6.88 0.37 -10.56
N PRO A 94 5.65 0.59 -10.08
CA PRO A 94 4.96 -0.40 -9.28
C PRO A 94 4.40 -1.56 -10.12
N GLU A 95 4.61 -2.79 -9.67
CA GLU A 95 4.19 -4.01 -10.38
C GLU A 95 2.95 -4.66 -9.77
N VAL A 96 2.98 -4.80 -8.45
CA VAL A 96 1.88 -5.37 -7.68
C VAL A 96 1.99 -4.92 -6.23
N PHE A 97 0.84 -4.80 -5.57
CA PHE A 97 0.80 -4.64 -4.13
C PHE A 97 -0.23 -5.57 -3.51
N THR A 98 0.02 -5.91 -2.26
CA THR A 98 -0.93 -6.60 -1.38
C THR A 98 -1.05 -5.83 -0.07
N MET A 99 -2.19 -5.98 0.59
CA MET A 99 -2.43 -5.37 1.89
C MET A 99 -2.69 -6.46 2.90
N THR A 100 -2.21 -6.26 4.12
CA THR A 100 -2.48 -7.11 5.27
C THR A 100 -2.79 -6.25 6.50
N GLY A 101 -3.37 -6.84 7.53
CA GLY A 101 -3.42 -6.19 8.84
C GLY A 101 -2.01 -5.91 9.35
N GLY A 102 -1.75 -4.73 9.92
CA GLY A 102 -0.38 -4.31 10.29
C GLY A 102 0.31 -5.10 11.42
N HIS A 103 -0.35 -6.14 11.95
CA HIS A 103 0.22 -7.12 12.87
C HIS A 103 0.87 -8.31 12.14
N ILE A 104 0.58 -8.48 10.85
CA ILE A 104 1.14 -9.52 10.00
C ILE A 104 2.60 -9.16 9.66
N ASN A 105 3.49 -10.11 9.90
CA ASN A 105 4.91 -10.04 9.54
C ASN A 105 5.11 -10.12 8.02
N ASP A 106 6.18 -9.50 7.54
CA ASP A 106 6.46 -9.38 6.11
C ASP A 106 6.65 -10.74 5.43
N CYS A 107 7.38 -11.66 6.06
CA CYS A 107 7.56 -13.02 5.56
C CYS A 107 6.25 -13.83 5.41
N THR A 108 5.17 -13.52 6.15
CA THR A 108 3.86 -14.16 5.93
C THR A 108 3.11 -13.54 4.75
N GLY A 109 3.29 -12.24 4.50
CA GLY A 109 2.71 -11.56 3.34
C GLY A 109 3.46 -11.82 2.02
N ALA A 110 4.73 -12.22 2.13
CA ALA A 110 5.64 -12.40 1.00
C ALA A 110 5.13 -13.39 -0.08
N PRO A 111 4.65 -14.61 0.27
CA PRO A 111 4.32 -15.61 -0.75
C PRO A 111 3.24 -15.12 -1.73
N THR A 112 2.19 -14.48 -1.23
CA THR A 112 1.11 -13.93 -2.08
C THR A 112 1.60 -12.81 -3.01
N LEU A 113 2.66 -12.09 -2.64
CA LEU A 113 3.25 -11.07 -3.50
C LEU A 113 4.13 -11.72 -4.56
N ILE A 114 4.98 -12.68 -4.17
CA ILE A 114 5.90 -13.42 -5.03
C ILE A 114 5.15 -14.18 -6.13
N GLU A 115 4.06 -14.87 -5.78
CA GLU A 115 3.19 -15.56 -6.74
C GLU A 115 2.66 -14.64 -7.87
N LYS A 116 2.59 -13.33 -7.63
CA LYS A 116 2.07 -12.35 -8.61
C LYS A 116 3.15 -11.71 -9.48
N ILE A 117 4.42 -12.00 -9.22
CA ILE A 117 5.60 -11.53 -9.96
C ILE A 117 6.48 -12.71 -10.39
N ASP A 118 5.85 -13.82 -10.76
CA ASP A 118 6.51 -15.07 -11.17
C ASP A 118 7.51 -14.91 -12.32
N ALA A 119 7.33 -13.89 -13.16
CA ALA A 119 8.23 -13.53 -14.26
C ALA A 119 9.50 -12.75 -13.83
N ALA A 120 9.67 -12.42 -12.55
CA ALA A 120 10.86 -11.74 -12.06
C ALA A 120 12.11 -12.64 -12.17
N GLN A 121 13.21 -12.13 -12.74
CA GLN A 121 14.45 -12.89 -12.85
C GLN A 121 15.23 -12.87 -11.52
N VAL A 122 15.30 -11.70 -10.90
CA VAL A 122 15.91 -11.51 -9.58
C VAL A 122 14.95 -10.77 -8.66
N LEU A 123 14.76 -11.33 -7.47
CA LEU A 123 13.95 -10.74 -6.42
C LEU A 123 14.82 -10.25 -5.26
N ILE A 124 14.68 -8.98 -4.90
CA ILE A 124 15.41 -8.35 -3.81
C ILE A 124 14.42 -7.92 -2.74
N ALA A 125 14.67 -8.33 -1.50
CA ALA A 125 13.92 -7.91 -0.33
C ALA A 125 14.85 -7.80 0.88
N ASP A 126 14.41 -7.11 1.92
CA ASP A 126 15.13 -7.11 3.19
C ASP A 126 14.98 -8.46 3.93
N LYS A 127 15.75 -8.62 5.01
CA LYS A 127 15.72 -9.85 5.83
C LYS A 127 14.35 -10.13 6.46
N GLY A 128 13.47 -9.14 6.58
CA GLY A 128 12.12 -9.32 7.13
C GLY A 128 11.21 -10.17 6.24
N TYR A 129 11.57 -10.33 4.96
CA TYR A 129 10.87 -11.20 4.00
C TYR A 129 11.39 -12.63 3.97
N ASP A 130 12.50 -12.93 4.65
CA ASP A 130 13.01 -14.29 4.81
C ASP A 130 12.20 -15.02 5.90
N SER A 131 11.76 -16.24 5.60
CA SER A 131 10.96 -17.08 6.47
C SER A 131 11.72 -18.29 7.02
N GLN A 132 13.00 -18.47 6.67
CA GLN A 132 13.80 -19.57 7.21
C GLN A 132 14.34 -19.19 8.59
N ILE A 133 13.62 -19.65 9.63
CA ILE A 133 14.14 -19.80 10.99
C ILE A 133 14.66 -21.22 11.12
#